data_AF-A0A0F0CF46-F1
#
_entry.id   AF-A0A0F0CF46-F1
#
_cell.length_a   1.000
_cell.length_b   1.000
_cell.length_c   1.000
_cell.angle_alpha   90.00
_cell.angle_beta   90.00
_cell.angle_gamma   90.00
#
_symmetry.space_group_name_H-M   'P 1'
#
loop_
_entity.id
_entity.type
_entity.pdbx_description
1 polymer ?
#
loop_
_entity_poly.entity_id
_entity_poly.type
_entity_poly.pdbx_seq_one_letter_code
_entity_poly.pdbx_strand_id
1 'polypeptide(L)'
;MKRIGTKQIVPLLLAVFAVVFAVIGFTQLGFWSDVDGPMPGFFPAIMAIVMFLTSITSFIQSLKDEGSARYERNELLVIAGGAGIIVGSYIIGLLPSCYLFIILWLKVFERTSWKDTLIVLAVCVAISVGVFRLWLGVYFPMGLLEYIL
;
A
#
# COMPACT_ATOMS: atom_id res chain seq x y z
N MET A 1 -9.93 -3.15 -34.86
CA MET A 1 -10.31 -2.57 -33.56
C MET A 1 -9.26 -2.99 -32.54
N LYS A 2 -8.50 -2.06 -31.95
CA LYS A 2 -7.58 -2.41 -30.85
C LYS A 2 -8.42 -3.02 -29.72
N ARG A 3 -8.19 -4.28 -29.39
CA ARG A 3 -8.94 -4.94 -28.31
C ARG A 3 -8.55 -4.28 -27.00
N ILE A 4 -9.51 -3.58 -26.37
CA ILE A 4 -9.34 -3.08 -25.00
C ILE A 4 -9.18 -4.30 -24.11
N GLY A 5 -8.00 -4.46 -23.53
CA GLY A 5 -7.65 -5.58 -22.67
C GLY A 5 -7.36 -5.12 -21.25
N THR A 6 -6.96 -6.07 -20.41
CA THR A 6 -6.59 -5.83 -19.02
C THR A 6 -5.44 -4.84 -18.87
N LYS A 7 -4.53 -4.75 -19.84
CA LYS A 7 -3.45 -3.75 -19.89
C LYS A 7 -3.97 -2.31 -19.91
N GLN A 8 -5.16 -2.07 -20.45
CA GLN A 8 -5.81 -0.76 -20.48
C GLN A 8 -6.76 -0.58 -19.29
N ILE A 9 -7.51 -1.62 -18.95
CA ILE A 9 -8.56 -1.56 -17.92
C ILE A 9 -7.95 -1.39 -16.53
N VAL A 10 -6.92 -2.17 -16.19
CA VAL A 10 -6.35 -2.16 -14.83
C VAL A 10 -5.77 -0.79 -14.47
N PRO A 11 -4.92 -0.15 -15.30
CA PRO A 11 -4.41 1.18 -14.97
C PRO A 11 -5.51 2.24 -14.89
N LEU A 12 -6.54 2.19 -15.76
CA LEU A 12 -7.66 3.13 -15.66
C LEU A 12 -8.45 2.96 -14.35
N LEU A 13 -8.70 1.73 -13.93
CA LEU A 13 -9.34 1.45 -12.64
C LEU A 13 -8.47 1.99 -11.49
N LEU A 14 -7.17 1.72 -11.50
CA LEU A 14 -6.24 2.22 -10.49
C LEU A 14 -6.16 3.75 -10.48
N ALA A 15 -6.25 4.41 -11.64
CA ALA A 15 -6.32 5.87 -11.72
C ALA A 15 -7.60 6.42 -11.06
N VAL A 16 -8.76 5.77 -11.25
CA VAL A 16 -10.00 6.14 -10.57
C VAL A 16 -9.86 5.96 -9.05
N PHE A 17 -9.33 4.82 -8.60
CA PHE A 17 -9.05 4.60 -7.18
C PHE A 17 -8.11 5.68 -6.63
N ALA A 18 -7.06 6.04 -7.38
CA ALA A 18 -6.12 7.08 -6.98
C ALA A 18 -6.82 8.43 -6.76
N VAL A 19 -7.73 8.83 -7.64
CA VAL A 19 -8.51 10.06 -7.44
C VAL A 19 -9.36 9.98 -6.18
N VAL A 20 -10.04 8.85 -5.94
CA VAL A 20 -10.84 8.65 -4.72
C VAL A 20 -9.98 8.79 -3.46
N PHE A 21 -8.82 8.13 -3.42
CA PHE A 21 -7.92 8.21 -2.26
C PHE A 21 -7.28 9.59 -2.11
N ALA A 22 -6.97 10.30 -3.20
CA ALA A 22 -6.49 11.67 -3.14
C ALA A 22 -7.55 12.58 -2.51
N VAL A 23 -8.81 12.49 -2.97
CA VAL A 23 -9.92 13.28 -2.40
C VAL A 23 -10.09 12.98 -0.91
N ILE A 24 -10.12 11.71 -0.50
CA ILE A 24 -10.22 11.34 0.92
C ILE A 24 -9.03 11.88 1.72
N GLY A 25 -7.81 11.75 1.20
CA GLY A 25 -6.59 12.25 1.82
C GLY A 25 -6.61 13.75 2.05
N PHE A 26 -7.02 14.54 1.06
CA PHE A 26 -7.08 16.00 1.16
C PHE A 26 -8.26 16.51 1.99
N THR A 27 -9.41 15.83 1.94
CA THR A 27 -10.67 16.38 2.49
C THR A 27 -11.07 15.80 3.84
N GLN A 28 -10.86 14.50 4.07
CA GLN A 28 -11.34 13.82 5.28
C GLN A 28 -10.22 13.58 6.29
N LEU A 29 -9.04 13.21 5.81
CA LEU A 29 -7.90 12.89 6.68
C LEU A 29 -7.03 14.12 7.00
N GLY A 30 -7.24 15.23 6.29
CA GLY A 30 -6.46 16.46 6.40
C GLY A 30 -5.07 16.31 5.78
N PHE A 31 -4.63 17.32 5.04
CA PHE A 31 -3.31 17.32 4.42
C PHE A 31 -2.26 18.06 5.25
N TRP A 32 -2.59 19.25 5.75
CA TRP A 32 -1.67 20.11 6.50
C TRP A 32 -2.42 20.96 7.53
N SER A 33 -1.85 21.10 8.72
CA SER A 33 -2.25 21.99 9.80
C SER A 33 -1.19 23.09 9.96
N ASP A 34 -1.59 24.35 10.09
CA ASP A 34 -0.66 25.47 10.31
C ASP A 34 0.08 25.38 11.65
N VAL A 35 -0.47 24.62 12.60
CA VAL A 35 0.09 24.43 13.95
C VAL A 35 0.84 23.12 14.06
N ASP A 36 0.23 22.02 13.59
CA ASP A 36 0.74 20.65 13.80
C ASP A 36 1.54 20.11 12.61
N GLY A 37 1.54 20.83 11.47
CA GLY A 37 2.24 20.43 10.26
C GLY A 37 1.51 19.31 9.49
N PRO A 38 2.24 18.31 8.94
CA PRO A 38 1.64 17.22 8.17
C PRO A 38 0.58 16.44 8.95
N MET A 39 -0.57 16.21 8.32
CA MET A 39 -1.73 15.53 8.92
C MET A 39 -1.82 14.06 8.45
N PRO A 40 -2.72 13.22 9.02
CA PRO A 40 -2.84 11.79 8.64
C PRO A 40 -3.03 11.56 7.13
N GLY A 41 -3.67 12.50 6.42
CA GLY A 41 -3.91 12.42 4.99
C GLY A 41 -2.71 12.79 4.12
N PHE A 42 -1.64 13.36 4.68
CA PHE A 42 -0.46 13.83 3.94
C PHE A 42 0.16 12.73 3.07
N PHE A 43 0.55 11.62 3.68
CA PHE A 43 1.20 10.52 2.97
C PHE A 43 0.24 9.79 2.01
N PRO A 44 -1.00 9.41 2.40
CA PRO A 44 -1.97 8.84 1.47
C PRO A 44 -2.26 9.72 0.25
N ALA A 45 -2.38 11.04 0.42
CA ALA A 45 -2.62 11.96 -0.69
C ALA A 45 -1.46 12.00 -1.69
N ILE A 46 -0.22 12.05 -1.21
CA ILE A 46 0.97 12.00 -2.07
C ILE A 46 1.05 10.67 -2.82
N MET A 47 0.86 9.56 -2.11
CA MET A 47 0.89 8.22 -2.72
C MET A 47 -0.23 8.04 -3.75
N ALA A 48 -1.41 8.62 -3.50
CA ALA A 48 -2.50 8.63 -4.45
C ALA A 48 -2.13 9.42 -5.73
N ILE A 49 -1.50 10.59 -5.61
CA ILE A 49 -1.01 11.35 -6.77
C ILE A 49 0.03 10.53 -7.55
N VAL A 50 0.99 9.91 -6.88
CA VAL A 50 2.00 9.05 -7.52
C VAL A 50 1.31 7.89 -8.25
N MET A 51 0.36 7.21 -7.61
CA MET A 51 -0.41 6.13 -8.22
C MET A 51 -1.21 6.59 -9.44
N PHE A 52 -1.81 7.78 -9.39
CA PHE A 52 -2.52 8.35 -10.53
C PHE A 52 -1.56 8.55 -11.71
N LEU A 53 -0.43 9.22 -11.49
CA LEU A 53 0.55 9.50 -12.53
C LEU A 53 1.10 8.22 -13.15
N THR A 54 1.49 7.24 -12.33
CA THR A 54 2.01 5.95 -12.82
C THR A 54 0.94 5.13 -13.55
N SER A 55 -0.32 5.22 -13.12
CA SER A 55 -1.44 4.58 -13.81
C SER A 55 -1.68 5.20 -15.20
N ILE A 56 -1.64 6.53 -15.31
CA ILE A 56 -1.77 7.21 -16.61
C ILE A 56 -0.59 6.88 -17.53
N THR A 57 0.65 6.89 -17.03
CA THR A 57 1.80 6.51 -17.86
C THR A 57 1.73 5.05 -18.30
N SER A 58 1.34 4.13 -17.41
CA SER A 58 1.10 2.71 -17.72
C SER A 58 0.01 2.55 -18.79
N PHE A 59 -1.10 3.27 -18.67
CA PHE A 59 -2.15 3.28 -19.68
C PHE A 59 -1.64 3.72 -21.05
N ILE A 60 -0.93 4.85 -21.13
CA ILE A 60 -0.38 5.37 -22.41
C ILE A 60 0.60 4.37 -23.03
N GLN A 61 1.46 3.74 -22.23
CA GLN A 61 2.38 2.69 -22.70
C GLN A 61 1.62 1.47 -23.24
N SER A 62 0.54 1.07 -22.56
CA SER A 62 -0.29 -0.06 -23.00
C SER A 62 -0.92 0.13 -24.37
N LEU A 63 -1.17 1.38 -24.81
CA LEU A 63 -1.75 1.65 -26.13
C LEU A 63 -0.77 1.39 -27.29
N LYS A 64 0.53 1.35 -26.98
CA LYS A 64 1.63 1.08 -27.91
C LYS A 64 2.05 -0.40 -27.88
N ASP A 65 1.62 -1.16 -26.88
CA ASP A 65 1.96 -2.56 -26.71
C ASP A 65 0.86 -3.46 -27.32
N GLU A 66 1.23 -4.19 -28.36
CA GLU A 66 0.32 -5.12 -29.07
C GLU A 66 0.37 -6.55 -28.51
N GLY A 67 1.27 -6.84 -27.56
CA GLY A 67 1.38 -8.16 -26.94
C GLY A 67 0.21 -8.48 -26.02
N SER A 68 -0.03 -9.77 -25.76
CA SER A 68 -0.97 -10.21 -24.72
C SER A 68 -0.49 -9.82 -23.32
N ALA A 69 -1.42 -9.70 -22.37
CA ALA A 69 -1.08 -9.54 -20.96
C ALA A 69 -0.38 -10.81 -20.46
N ARG A 70 0.78 -10.63 -19.82
CA ARG A 70 1.49 -11.69 -19.11
C ARG A 70 1.29 -11.44 -17.63
N TYR A 71 0.97 -12.51 -16.90
CA TYR A 71 0.75 -12.46 -15.47
C TYR A 71 1.77 -13.36 -14.81
N GLU A 72 2.73 -12.76 -14.13
CA GLU A 72 3.77 -13.51 -13.46
C GLU A 72 3.25 -14.01 -12.11
N ARG A 73 3.52 -15.28 -11.80
CA ARG A 73 3.09 -15.89 -10.54
C ARG A 73 3.59 -15.10 -9.33
N ASN A 74 4.81 -14.58 -9.40
CA ASN A 74 5.40 -13.80 -8.32
C ASN A 74 4.65 -12.49 -8.08
N GLU A 75 4.20 -11.81 -9.15
CA GLU A 75 3.37 -10.61 -9.03
C GLU A 75 2.02 -10.92 -8.38
N LEU A 76 1.39 -12.02 -8.79
CA LEU A 76 0.14 -12.49 -8.19
C LEU A 76 0.32 -12.87 -6.71
N LEU A 77 1.48 -13.44 -6.33
CA LEU A 77 1.80 -13.75 -4.94
C LEU A 77 1.95 -12.50 -4.08
N VAL A 78 2.50 -11.40 -4.62
CA VAL A 78 2.56 -10.11 -3.92
C VAL A 78 1.14 -9.57 -3.70
N ILE A 79 0.27 -9.65 -4.70
CA ILE A 79 -1.14 -9.24 -4.57
C ILE A 79 -1.85 -10.09 -3.51
N ALA A 80 -1.64 -11.41 -3.53
CA ALA A 80 -2.16 -12.32 -2.51
C ALA A 80 -1.62 -12.00 -1.11
N GLY A 81 -0.35 -11.60 -1.00
CA GLY A 81 0.26 -11.10 0.21
C GLY A 81 -0.45 -9.86 0.76
N GLY A 82 -0.74 -8.90 -0.11
CA GLY A 82 -1.53 -7.71 0.24
C GLY A 82 -2.93 -8.05 0.74
N ALA A 83 -3.63 -8.97 0.06
CA ALA A 83 -4.92 -9.48 0.53
C ALA A 83 -4.80 -10.18 1.89
N GLY A 84 -3.71 -10.93 2.12
CA GLY A 84 -3.40 -11.55 3.41
C GLY A 84 -3.18 -10.55 4.53
N ILE A 85 -2.53 -9.42 4.26
CA ILE A 85 -2.39 -8.32 5.23
C ILE A 85 -3.77 -7.75 5.59
N ILE A 86 -4.64 -7.52 4.60
CA ILE A 86 -5.98 -7.00 4.85
C ILE A 86 -6.76 -7.96 5.75
N VAL A 87 -6.80 -9.26 5.43
CA VAL A 87 -7.47 -10.27 6.26
C VAL A 87 -6.86 -10.35 7.66
N GLY A 88 -5.53 -10.39 7.75
CA GLY A 88 -4.81 -10.39 9.02
C GLY A 88 -5.11 -9.16 9.86
N SER A 89 -5.33 -8.00 9.23
CA SER A 89 -5.57 -6.74 9.95
C SER A 89 -6.83 -6.78 10.80
N TYR A 90 -7.86 -7.53 10.38
CA TYR A 90 -9.07 -7.76 11.17
C TYR A 90 -8.85 -8.69 12.37
N ILE A 91 -7.80 -9.51 12.35
CA ILE A 91 -7.52 -10.51 13.39
C ILE A 91 -6.54 -9.94 14.42
N ILE A 92 -5.36 -9.51 13.97
CA ILE A 92 -4.24 -9.12 14.83
C ILE A 92 -3.87 -7.64 14.71
N GLY A 93 -4.64 -6.85 13.95
CA GLY A 93 -4.35 -5.45 13.65
C GLY A 93 -3.42 -5.28 12.45
N LEU A 94 -3.42 -4.06 11.89
CA LEU A 94 -2.73 -3.76 10.64
C LEU A 94 -1.21 -3.84 10.77
N LEU A 95 -0.63 -3.20 11.79
CA LEU A 95 0.83 -3.18 11.97
C LEU A 95 1.42 -4.58 12.20
N PRO A 96 0.88 -5.41 13.13
CA PRO A 96 1.35 -6.78 13.29
C PRO A 96 1.21 -7.63 12.01
N SER A 97 0.15 -7.43 11.24
CA SER A 97 -0.05 -8.12 9.96
C SER A 97 1.02 -7.74 8.93
N CYS A 98 1.34 -6.45 8.81
CA CYS A 98 2.43 -5.98 7.95
C CYS A 98 3.78 -6.56 8.37
N TYR A 99 4.08 -6.60 9.68
CA TYR A 99 5.34 -7.15 10.20
C TYR A 99 5.45 -8.66 9.95
N LEU A 100 4.36 -9.39 10.17
CA LEU A 100 4.29 -10.81 9.86
C LEU A 100 4.54 -11.04 8.37
N PHE A 101 3.91 -10.25 7.50
CA PHE A 101 4.16 -10.32 6.07
C PHE A 101 5.63 -10.07 5.72
N ILE A 102 6.27 -9.03 6.28
CA ILE A 102 7.69 -8.74 6.03
C ILE A 102 8.57 -9.93 6.44
N ILE A 103 8.36 -10.49 7.63
CA ILE A 103 9.14 -11.63 8.12
C ILE A 103 8.93 -12.84 7.21
N LEU A 104 7.67 -13.17 6.89
CA LEU A 104 7.34 -14.31 6.04
C LEU A 104 7.92 -14.13 4.63
N TRP A 105 7.79 -12.94 4.05
CA TRP A 105 8.30 -12.65 2.71
C TRP A 105 9.82 -12.82 2.65
N LEU A 106 10.54 -12.14 3.55
CA LEU A 106 12.01 -12.17 3.58
C LEU A 106 12.54 -13.58 3.92
N LYS A 107 11.88 -14.32 4.81
CA LYS A 107 12.37 -15.64 5.24
C LYS A 107 11.99 -16.78 4.31
N VAL A 108 10.79 -16.75 3.73
CA VAL A 108 10.27 -17.86 2.92
C VAL A 108 10.62 -17.68 1.45
N PHE A 109 10.44 -16.47 0.91
CA PHE A 109 10.62 -16.20 -0.52
C PHE A 109 12.03 -15.69 -0.83
N GLU A 110 12.50 -14.65 -0.12
CA GLU A 110 13.81 -14.06 -0.38
C GLU A 110 14.98 -14.80 0.30
N ARG A 111 14.67 -15.72 1.23
CA ARG A 111 15.66 -16.51 2.01
C ARG A 111 16.75 -15.65 2.68
N THR A 112 16.41 -14.42 3.07
CA THR A 112 17.34 -13.45 3.64
C THR A 112 17.84 -13.88 5.03
N SER A 113 19.03 -13.41 5.44
CA SER A 113 19.57 -13.67 6.77
C SER A 113 18.69 -13.07 7.88
N TRP A 114 18.74 -13.63 9.08
CA TRP A 114 17.98 -13.10 10.23
C TRP A 114 18.46 -11.71 10.65
N LYS A 115 19.74 -11.40 10.45
CA LYS A 115 20.29 -10.08 10.77
C LYS A 115 19.61 -9.01 9.91
N ASP A 116 19.59 -9.19 8.61
CA ASP A 116 19.00 -8.21 7.69
C ASP A 116 17.48 -8.14 7.87
N THR A 117 16.82 -9.28 8.11
CA THR A 117 15.38 -9.33 8.39
C THR A 117 15.02 -8.47 9.62
N LEU A 118 15.80 -8.58 10.70
CA LEU A 118 15.58 -7.80 11.92
C LEU A 118 15.89 -6.31 11.71
N ILE A 119 16.89 -5.97 10.90
CA ILE A 119 17.19 -4.57 10.54
C ILE A 119 16.01 -3.96 9.77
N VAL A 120 15.53 -4.65 8.73
CA VAL A 120 14.37 -4.19 7.94
C VAL A 120 13.15 -4.03 8.83
N LEU A 121 12.88 -5.02 9.69
CA LEU A 121 11.76 -4.96 10.62
C LEU A 121 11.87 -3.78 11.59
N ALA A 122 13.06 -3.55 12.17
CA ALA A 122 13.28 -2.44 13.09
C ALA A 122 13.06 -1.09 12.42
N VAL A 123 13.53 -0.91 11.17
CA VAL A 123 13.30 0.30 10.39
C VAL A 123 11.80 0.47 10.09
N CYS A 124 11.12 -0.59 9.67
CA CYS A 124 9.68 -0.56 9.41
C CYS A 124 8.87 -0.18 10.66
N VAL A 125 9.21 -0.73 11.84
CA VAL A 125 8.59 -0.39 13.12
C VAL A 125 8.85 1.06 13.49
N ALA A 126 10.10 1.53 13.35
CA ALA A 126 10.46 2.90 13.67
C ALA A 126 9.67 3.91 12.81
N ILE A 127 9.50 3.63 11.51
CA ILE A 127 8.73 4.49 10.60
C ILE A 127 7.23 4.41 10.90
N SER A 128 6.65 3.21 10.98
CA SER A 128 5.21 3.05 11.18
C SER A 128 4.73 3.57 12.54
N VAL A 129 5.52 3.40 13.61
CA VAL A 129 5.18 3.91 14.94
C VAL A 129 5.59 5.37 15.07
N GLY A 130 6.83 5.72 14.74
CA GLY A 130 7.35 7.07 14.91
C GLY A 130 6.70 8.09 13.98
N VAL A 131 6.75 7.83 12.67
CA VAL A 131 6.21 8.77 11.67
C VAL A 131 4.70 8.66 11.60
N PHE A 132 4.15 7.47 11.35
CA PHE A 132 2.72 7.39 11.06
C PHE A 132 1.84 7.49 12.31
N ARG A 133 2.14 6.75 13.38
CA ARG A 133 1.28 6.76 14.57
C ARG A 133 1.52 7.98 15.46
N LEU A 134 2.77 8.27 15.81
CA LEU A 134 3.10 9.30 16.80
C LEU A 134 3.11 10.71 16.19
N TRP A 135 3.69 10.89 15.01
CA TRP A 135 3.77 12.21 14.38
C TRP A 135 2.53 12.55 13.56
N LEU A 136 2.17 11.70 12.59
CA LEU A 136 1.02 11.95 11.71
C LEU A 136 -0.33 11.62 12.36
N GLY A 137 -0.36 11.00 13.54
CA GLY A 137 -1.62 10.67 14.24
C GLY A 137 -2.50 9.65 13.52
N VAL A 138 -1.92 8.76 12.69
CA VAL A 138 -2.67 7.74 11.95
C VAL A 138 -3.18 6.66 12.92
N TYR A 139 -4.51 6.47 12.92
CA TYR A 139 -5.16 5.41 13.67
C TYR A 139 -5.14 4.11 12.87
N PHE A 140 -4.38 3.13 13.38
CA PHE A 140 -4.29 1.82 12.77
C PHE A 140 -5.31 0.85 13.37
N PRO A 141 -5.95 0.00 12.55
CA PRO A 141 -6.81 -1.09 13.04
C PRO A 141 -6.04 -1.98 14.02
N MET A 142 -6.65 -2.29 15.16
CA MET A 142 -6.09 -3.18 16.20
C MET A 142 -6.65 -4.60 16.12
N GLY A 143 -7.59 -4.86 15.20
CA GLY A 143 -8.15 -6.18 14.95
C GLY A 143 -9.06 -6.63 16.11
N LEU A 144 -8.96 -7.90 16.51
CA LEU A 144 -9.79 -8.43 17.60
C LEU A 144 -9.49 -7.79 18.96
N LEU A 145 -8.33 -7.13 19.11
CA LEU A 145 -7.97 -6.43 20.35
C LEU A 145 -8.89 -5.23 20.62
N GLU A 146 -9.55 -4.67 19.60
CA GLU A 146 -10.54 -3.58 19.77
C GLU A 146 -11.75 -4.01 20.61
N TYR A 147 -12.04 -5.31 20.69
CA TYR A 147 -13.20 -5.84 21.42
C TYR A 147 -12.85 -6.29 22.85
N ILE A 148 -11.58 -6.26 23.24
CA ILE A 148 -11.08 -6.82 24.51
C ILE A 148 -10.48 -5.74 25.42
N LEU A 149 -10.02 -4.62 24.85
CA LEU A 149 -9.41 -3.48 25.55
C LEU A 149 -10.36 -2.27 25.54
#